data_AF-A0A7W1FEB1-F1
#
_entry.id   AF-A0A7W1FEB1-F1
#
_cell.length_a   1.000
_cell.length_b   1.000
_cell.length_c   1.000
_cell.angle_alpha   90.00
_cell.angle_beta   90.00
_cell.angle_gamma   90.00
#
_symmetry.space_group_name_H-M   'P 1'
#
loop_
_entity.id
_entity.type
_entity.pdbx_description
1 polymer ?
#
loop_
_entity_poly.entity_id
_entity_poly.type
_entity_poly.pdbx_seq_one_letter_code
_entity_poly.pdbx_strand_id
1 'polypeptide(L)'
;MNKMRYFQKLASRKTKLRKDVLLKIGVMMAVVPFLCLFLTIPTLAQKTSGQISGSVVDQSGAAVPETTITVTQVGTGVQRTVTTSDDGVYTITDLQIGTYR
;
A
#
# COMPACT_ATOMS: atom_id res chain seq x y z
N MET A 1 15.51 32.49 -60.83
CA MET A 1 16.16 32.56 -59.50
C MET A 1 15.15 32.19 -58.40
N ASN A 2 15.00 30.91 -58.00
CA ASN A 2 14.45 30.56 -56.66
C ASN A 2 14.32 29.05 -56.31
N LYS A 3 14.51 28.10 -57.24
CA LYS A 3 14.32 26.68 -56.91
C LYS A 3 15.34 26.15 -55.89
N MET A 4 16.60 26.57 -56.01
CA MET A 4 17.70 26.11 -55.14
C MET A 4 17.58 26.61 -53.68
N ARG A 5 17.10 27.85 -53.47
CA ARG A 5 16.86 28.41 -52.11
C ARG A 5 15.71 27.69 -51.39
N TYR A 6 14.68 27.26 -52.12
CA TYR A 6 13.56 26.50 -51.56
C TYR A 6 14.01 25.13 -51.04
N PHE A 7 14.82 24.40 -51.80
CA PHE A 7 15.36 23.10 -51.37
C PHE A 7 16.28 23.21 -50.16
N GLN A 8 17.13 24.25 -50.09
CA GLN A 8 17.97 24.51 -48.91
C GLN A 8 17.13 24.78 -47.66
N LYS A 9 16.02 25.53 -47.79
CA LYS A 9 15.10 25.83 -46.69
C LYS A 9 14.36 24.58 -46.20
N LEU A 10 13.92 23.71 -47.12
CA LEU A 10 13.29 22.42 -46.78
C LEU A 10 14.25 21.45 -46.09
N ALA A 11 15.49 21.34 -46.59
CA ALA A 11 16.52 20.51 -45.98
C ALA A 11 16.87 20.99 -44.56
N SER A 12 17.08 22.30 -44.38
CA SER A 12 17.31 22.92 -43.07
C SER A 12 16.13 22.70 -42.11
N ARG A 13 14.89 22.83 -42.60
CA ARG A 13 13.67 22.59 -41.81
C ARG A 13 13.55 21.14 -41.37
N LYS A 14 13.89 20.17 -42.23
CA LYS A 14 13.86 18.73 -41.90
C LYS A 14 14.92 18.37 -40.85
N THR A 15 16.10 18.97 -40.93
CA THR A 15 17.19 18.80 -39.95
C THR A 15 16.83 19.44 -38.60
N LYS A 16 16.22 20.64 -38.62
CA LYS A 16 15.76 21.32 -37.39
C LYS A 16 14.63 20.54 -36.71
N LEU A 17 13.64 20.07 -37.48
CA LEU A 17 12.55 19.24 -36.98
C LEU A 17 13.05 17.93 -36.35
N ARG A 18 14.04 17.27 -36.95
CA ARG A 18 14.66 16.06 -36.38
C ARG A 18 15.36 16.35 -35.05
N LYS A 19 16.10 17.46 -34.95
CA LYS A 19 16.77 17.87 -33.72
C LYS A 19 15.77 18.23 -32.62
N ASP A 20 14.68 18.93 -32.95
CA ASP A 20 13.62 19.29 -32.01
C ASP A 20 12.89 18.05 -31.48
N VAL A 21 12.63 17.05 -32.34
CA VAL A 21 12.01 15.77 -31.96
C VAL A 21 12.96 14.94 -31.09
N LEU A 22 14.25 14.84 -31.45
CA LEU A 22 15.26 14.12 -30.65
C LEU A 22 15.46 14.77 -29.28
N LEU A 23 15.46 16.10 -29.21
CA LEU A 23 15.56 16.85 -27.95
C LEU A 23 14.34 16.60 -27.05
N LYS A 24 13.13 16.66 -27.61
CA LYS A 24 11.89 16.38 -26.86
C LYS A 24 11.83 14.95 -26.35
N ILE A 25 12.26 13.97 -27.15
CA ILE A 25 12.33 12.57 -26.73
C ILE A 25 13.34 12.41 -25.58
N GLY A 26 14.54 13.01 -25.69
CA GLY A 26 15.53 12.97 -24.61
C GLY A 26 15.02 13.58 -23.31
N VAL A 27 14.35 14.73 -23.37
CA VAL A 27 13.71 15.37 -22.21
C VAL A 27 12.61 14.48 -21.63
N MET A 28 11.75 13.89 -22.47
CA MET A 28 10.68 12.99 -22.01
C MET A 28 11.24 11.73 -21.34
N MET A 29 12.31 11.14 -21.89
CA MET A 29 12.99 9.97 -21.32
C MET A 29 13.64 10.25 -19.96
N ALA A 30 13.98 11.51 -19.65
CA ALA A 30 14.50 11.91 -18.34
C ALA A 30 13.40 12.33 -17.36
N VAL A 31 12.38 13.06 -17.82
CA VAL A 31 11.31 13.61 -16.96
C VAL A 31 10.34 12.53 -16.49
N VAL A 32 9.97 11.58 -17.34
CA VAL A 32 9.02 10.51 -16.99
C VAL A 32 9.52 9.64 -15.83
N PRO A 33 10.75 9.06 -15.84
CA PRO A 33 11.21 8.26 -14.71
C PRO A 33 11.42 9.09 -13.44
N PHE A 34 11.87 10.34 -13.57
CA PHE A 34 11.99 11.26 -12.43
C PHE A 34 10.63 11.53 -11.78
N LEU A 35 9.59 11.79 -12.57
CA LEU A 35 8.23 11.99 -12.07
C LEU A 35 7.65 10.71 -11.44
N CYS A 36 7.90 9.55 -12.03
CA CYS A 36 7.49 8.25 -11.48
C CYS A 36 8.09 7.99 -10.09
N LEU A 37 9.31 8.45 -9.81
CA LEU A 37 9.91 8.36 -8.47
C LEU A 37 9.16 9.16 -7.40
N PHE A 38 8.51 10.29 -7.77
CA PHE A 38 7.72 11.09 -6.82
C PHE A 38 6.29 10.54 -6.62
N LEU A 39 5.84 9.61 -7.46
CA LEU A 39 4.53 8.98 -7.36
C LEU A 39 4.51 7.78 -6.39
N THR A 40 5.66 7.32 -5.90
CA THR A 40 5.72 6.21 -4.93
C THR A 40 5.50 6.73 -3.50
N ILE A 41 4.25 6.98 -3.13
CA ILE A 41 3.89 7.21 -1.73
C ILE A 41 3.84 5.84 -1.03
N PRO A 42 4.63 5.57 0.03
CA PRO A 42 4.52 4.34 0.78
C PRO A 42 3.14 4.29 1.44
N THR A 43 2.30 3.32 1.05
CA THR A 43 0.99 3.14 1.65
C THR A 43 1.15 2.46 3.01
N LEU A 44 0.88 3.19 4.09
CA LEU A 44 0.83 2.67 5.48
C LEU A 44 -0.30 1.66 5.73
N ALA A 45 -1.02 1.24 4.68
CA ALA A 45 -2.19 0.37 4.75
C ALA A 45 -1.85 -1.13 4.67
N GLN A 46 -0.58 -1.51 4.42
CA GLN A 46 -0.17 -2.92 4.40
C GLN A 46 0.05 -3.44 5.83
N LYS A 47 -1.02 -3.57 6.60
CA LYS A 47 -1.00 -4.30 7.88
C LYS A 47 -1.78 -5.59 7.71
N THR A 48 -1.09 -6.71 7.59
CA THR A 48 -1.72 -8.03 7.63
C THR A 48 -1.95 -8.40 9.10
N SER A 49 -3.04 -7.91 9.66
CA SER A 49 -3.47 -8.25 11.02
C SER A 49 -4.83 -8.91 11.01
N GLY A 50 -4.97 -10.01 11.74
CA GLY A 50 -6.24 -10.63 12.07
C GLY A 50 -6.85 -10.09 13.36
N GLN A 51 -8.06 -10.57 13.64
CA GLN A 51 -8.77 -10.34 14.88
C GLN A 51 -9.43 -11.63 15.34
N ILE A 52 -9.54 -11.83 16.65
CA ILE A 52 -10.32 -12.90 17.27
C ILE A 52 -11.42 -12.23 18.10
N SER A 53 -12.68 -12.63 17.85
CA SER A 53 -13.84 -12.17 18.61
C SER A 53 -14.65 -13.36 19.08
N GLY A 54 -15.29 -13.22 20.23
CA GLY A 54 -16.16 -14.25 20.79
C GLY A 54 -16.94 -13.72 21.97
N SER A 55 -17.67 -14.62 22.63
CA SER A 55 -18.37 -14.34 23.88
C SER A 55 -18.04 -15.40 24.92
N VAL A 56 -18.13 -15.02 26.19
CA VAL A 56 -17.98 -15.90 27.35
C VAL A 56 -19.34 -16.00 28.02
N VAL A 57 -19.82 -17.23 28.15
CA VAL A 57 -21.07 -17.56 28.82
C VAL A 57 -20.83 -18.62 29.89
N ASP A 58 -21.63 -18.61 30.94
CA ASP A 58 -21.63 -19.64 31.97
C ASP A 58 -22.46 -20.87 31.57
N GLN A 59 -22.57 -21.85 32.47
CA GLN A 59 -23.33 -23.09 32.24
C GLN A 59 -24.85 -22.87 32.09
N SER A 60 -25.37 -21.73 32.56
CA SER A 60 -26.77 -21.34 32.40
C SER A 60 -27.03 -20.59 31.08
N GLY A 61 -25.96 -20.22 30.36
CA GLY A 61 -26.02 -19.40 29.16
C GLY A 61 -26.00 -17.89 29.41
N ALA A 62 -25.75 -17.45 30.65
CA ALA A 62 -25.62 -16.05 31.00
C ALA A 62 -24.23 -15.51 30.61
N ALA A 63 -24.18 -14.26 30.15
CA ALA A 63 -22.93 -13.59 29.80
C ALA A 63 -22.03 -13.38 31.04
N VAL A 64 -20.71 -13.57 30.87
CA VAL A 64 -19.73 -13.37 31.94
C VAL A 64 -18.89 -12.12 31.67
N PRO A 65 -19.14 -11.01 32.39
CA PRO A 65 -18.40 -9.77 32.24
C PRO A 65 -17.05 -9.80 32.96
N GLU A 66 -16.18 -8.83 32.66
CA GLU A 66 -14.90 -8.58 33.34
C GLU A 66 -13.95 -9.79 33.40
N THR A 67 -14.11 -10.73 32.46
CA THR A 67 -13.29 -11.94 32.37
C THR A 67 -12.07 -11.66 31.51
N THR A 68 -10.89 -11.97 32.05
CA THR A 68 -9.63 -11.77 31.35
C THR A 68 -9.36 -12.91 30.37
N ILE A 69 -9.31 -12.59 29.07
CA ILE A 69 -8.94 -13.49 27.99
C ILE A 69 -7.50 -13.20 27.59
N THR A 70 -6.63 -14.21 27.66
CA THR A 70 -5.25 -14.12 27.19
C THR A 70 -5.06 -15.06 26.02
N VAL A 71 -4.56 -14.52 24.90
CA VAL A 71 -4.27 -15.28 23.69
C VAL A 71 -2.77 -15.23 23.44
N THR A 72 -2.18 -16.41 23.26
CA THR A 72 -0.74 -16.60 23.07
C THR A 72 -0.47 -17.14 21.68
N GLN A 73 0.39 -16.48 20.91
CA GLN A 73 0.84 -17.02 19.63
C GLN A 73 1.81 -18.19 19.87
N VAL A 74 1.53 -19.35 19.30
CA VAL A 74 2.29 -20.59 19.55
C VAL A 74 3.72 -20.50 19.01
N GLY A 75 3.94 -19.83 17.88
CA GLY A 75 5.25 -19.72 17.24
C GLY A 75 6.20 -18.74 17.94
N THR A 76 5.71 -17.56 18.32
CA THR A 76 6.56 -16.47 18.88
C THR A 76 6.41 -16.29 20.40
N GLY A 77 5.38 -16.87 21.02
CA GLY A 77 5.06 -16.65 22.44
C GLY A 77 4.47 -15.27 22.76
N VAL A 78 4.23 -14.42 21.75
CA VAL A 78 3.61 -13.10 21.96
C VAL A 78 2.20 -13.26 22.52
N GLN A 79 1.89 -12.53 23.58
CA GLN A 79 0.60 -12.56 24.26
C GLN A 79 -0.18 -11.27 24.02
N ARG A 80 -1.50 -11.40 23.92
CA ARG A 80 -2.46 -10.29 23.93
C ARG A 80 -3.55 -10.61 24.93
N THR A 81 -3.93 -9.63 25.73
CA THR A 81 -4.93 -9.78 26.78
C THR A 81 -6.03 -8.75 26.60
N VAL A 82 -7.28 -9.17 26.75
CA VAL A 82 -8.48 -8.31 26.76
C VAL A 82 -9.42 -8.76 27.86
N THR A 83 -10.26 -7.85 28.36
CA THR A 83 -11.36 -8.19 29.25
C THR A 83 -12.67 -8.26 28.47
N THR A 84 -13.58 -9.14 28.88
CA THR A 84 -14.94 -9.19 28.32
C THR A 84 -15.76 -7.96 28.74
N SER A 85 -16.63 -7.50 27.86
CA SER A 85 -17.60 -6.43 28.15
C SER A 85 -18.72 -6.92 29.08
N ASP A 86 -19.62 -6.03 29.48
CA ASP A 86 -20.82 -6.34 30.26
C ASP A 86 -21.69 -7.44 29.62
N ASP A 87 -21.71 -7.51 28.29
CA ASP A 87 -22.42 -8.54 27.51
C ASP A 87 -21.60 -9.83 27.32
N GLY A 88 -20.47 -9.97 28.01
CA GLY A 88 -19.56 -11.12 27.91
C GLY A 88 -18.80 -11.21 26.58
N VAL A 89 -18.85 -10.18 25.74
CA VAL A 89 -18.21 -10.15 24.42
C VAL A 89 -16.76 -9.67 24.54
N TYR A 90 -15.86 -10.25 23.74
CA TYR A 90 -14.48 -9.77 23.63
C TYR A 90 -14.03 -9.66 22.16
N THR A 91 -13.06 -8.79 21.91
CA THR A 91 -12.42 -8.66 20.60
C THR A 91 -10.95 -8.30 20.77
N ILE A 92 -10.09 -9.14 20.22
CA ILE A 92 -8.63 -8.97 20.20
C ILE A 92 -8.24 -8.62 18.78
N THR A 93 -7.69 -7.42 18.59
CA THR A 93 -7.24 -6.93 17.29
C THR A 93 -5.73 -7.00 17.15
N ASP A 94 -5.23 -6.69 15.96
CA ASP A 94 -3.79 -6.56 15.68
C ASP A 94 -3.01 -7.87 15.91
N LEU A 95 -3.62 -9.00 15.57
CA LEU A 95 -3.01 -10.31 15.66
C LEU A 95 -2.21 -10.60 14.38
N GLN A 96 -0.95 -11.02 14.54
CA GLN A 96 -0.16 -11.48 13.41
C GLN A 96 -0.72 -12.80 12.86
N ILE A 97 -0.37 -13.15 11.62
CA ILE A 97 -0.69 -14.47 11.08
C ILE A 97 0.03 -15.54 11.90
N GLY A 98 -0.72 -16.56 12.34
CA GLY A 98 -0.16 -17.70 13.07
C GLY A 98 -1.22 -18.49 13.83
N THR A 99 -0.76 -19.50 14.56
CA THR A 99 -1.59 -20.32 15.46
C THR A 99 -1.59 -19.73 16.85
N TYR A 100 -2.75 -19.79 17.51
CA TYR A 100 -3.00 -19.17 18.82
C TYR A 100 -3.63 -20.18 19.78
N ARG A 101 -3.38 -19.99 21.08
CA ARG A 101 -3.99 -20.73 22.19
C ARG A 101 -4.30 -19.81 23.36
#